data_AF-A0A3D5E1J6-F1
#
_entry.id   AF-A0A3D5E1J6-F1
#
_cell.length_a   1.000
_cell.length_b   1.000
_cell.length_c   1.000
_cell.angle_alpha   90.00
_cell.angle_beta   90.00
_cell.angle_gamma   90.00
#
_symmetry.space_group_name_H-M   'P 1'
#
loop_
_entity.id
_entity.type
_entity.pdbx_description
1 polymer ?
#
loop_
_entity_poly.entity_id
_entity_poly.type
_entity_poly.pdbx_seq_one_letter_code
_entity_poly.pdbx_strand_id
1 'polypeptide(L)'
;MTMTDPSLGSPLTPGEETASRMRAIAAELAAHGLSARLHDTRGTLDLTATVHPPGQREAEIVIDEDGYTELRYWNEPGAGPAQISAVALHLLAAATGRQLPTA
;
A
#
# COMPACT_ATOMS: atom_id res chain seq x y z
N MET A 1 -13.48 -49.72 -4.73
CA MET A 1 -12.19 -49.17 -4.26
C MET A 1 -12.24 -47.68 -4.59
N THR A 2 -12.78 -46.89 -3.67
CA THR A 2 -13.05 -45.47 -3.91
C THR A 2 -11.77 -44.69 -3.62
N MET A 3 -11.21 -44.06 -4.65
CA MET A 3 -10.15 -43.07 -4.51
C MET A 3 -10.71 -41.87 -3.76
N THR A 4 -10.29 -41.68 -2.52
CA THR A 4 -10.41 -40.39 -1.84
C THR A 4 -9.20 -39.57 -2.25
N ASP A 5 -9.41 -38.57 -3.10
CA ASP A 5 -8.43 -37.55 -3.44
C ASP A 5 -8.18 -36.66 -2.20
N PRO A 6 -6.98 -36.65 -1.59
CA PRO A 6 -6.68 -35.84 -0.43
C PRO A 6 -6.04 -34.50 -0.82
N SER A 7 -6.49 -33.87 -1.90
CA SER A 7 -5.99 -32.55 -2.34
C SER A 7 -7.03 -31.44 -2.25
N LEU A 8 -7.68 -31.33 -1.09
CA LEU A 8 -8.19 -30.04 -0.62
C LEU A 8 -7.27 -29.64 0.53
N GLY A 9 -6.26 -28.81 0.22
CA GLY A 9 -5.27 -28.35 1.18
C GLY A 9 -5.95 -27.78 2.44
N SER A 10 -5.37 -28.06 3.60
CA SER A 10 -5.87 -27.53 4.88
C SER A 10 -6.11 -26.01 4.77
N PRO A 11 -7.16 -25.48 5.42
CA PRO A 11 -7.39 -24.05 5.46
C PRO A 11 -6.16 -23.33 6.01
N LEU A 12 -5.84 -22.19 5.41
CA LEU A 12 -4.73 -21.35 5.84
C LEU A 12 -4.97 -20.89 7.28
N THR A 13 -3.88 -20.76 8.03
CA THR A 13 -3.89 -20.05 9.31
C THR A 13 -4.11 -18.55 9.08
N PRO A 14 -4.62 -17.80 10.08
CA PRO A 14 -4.80 -16.35 9.93
C PRO A 14 -3.52 -15.61 9.51
N GLY A 15 -2.35 -16.05 9.99
CA GLY A 15 -1.06 -15.50 9.58
C GLY A 15 -0.73 -15.78 8.11
N GLU A 16 -1.04 -16.98 7.61
CA GLU A 16 -0.84 -17.32 6.20
C GLU A 16 -1.81 -16.56 5.29
N GLU A 17 -3.06 -16.35 5.72
CA GLU A 17 -4.04 -15.52 5.02
C GLU A 17 -3.57 -14.06 4.93
N THR A 18 -3.12 -13.48 6.05
CA THR A 18 -2.54 -12.14 6.09
C THR A 18 -1.32 -12.03 5.18
N ALA A 19 -0.36 -12.96 5.27
CA ALA A 19 0.80 -12.97 4.39
C ALA A 19 0.41 -13.11 2.90
N SER A 20 -0.62 -13.90 2.60
CA SER A 20 -1.14 -14.05 1.23
C SER A 20 -1.77 -12.75 0.72
N ARG A 21 -2.57 -12.08 1.55
CA ARG A 21 -3.16 -10.76 1.24
C ARG A 21 -2.07 -9.72 0.98
N MET A 22 -1.08 -9.61 1.87
CA MET A 22 0.00 -8.63 1.73
C MET A 22 0.84 -8.89 0.47
N ARG A 23 1.09 -10.15 0.11
CA ARG A 23 1.74 -10.52 -1.16
C ARG A 23 0.92 -10.13 -2.37
N ALA A 24 -0.40 -10.29 -2.34
CA ALA A 24 -1.28 -9.89 -3.43
C ALA A 24 -1.25 -8.36 -3.63
N ILE A 25 -1.30 -7.57 -2.55
CA ILE A 25 -1.21 -6.11 -2.63
C ILE A 25 0.17 -5.69 -3.20
N ALA A 26 1.26 -6.30 -2.73
CA ALA A 26 2.60 -6.02 -3.25
C ALA A 26 2.71 -6.32 -4.75
N ALA A 27 2.13 -7.44 -5.21
CA ALA A 27 2.12 -7.81 -6.62
C ALA A 27 1.34 -6.80 -7.47
N GLU A 28 0.19 -6.34 -6.99
CA GLU A 28 -0.63 -5.35 -7.69
C GLU A 28 0.09 -4.00 -7.82
N LEU A 29 0.73 -3.53 -6.75
CA LEU A 29 1.53 -2.30 -6.79
C LEU A 29 2.74 -2.44 -7.72
N ALA A 30 3.40 -3.59 -7.73
CA ALA A 30 4.50 -3.88 -8.65
C ALA A 30 4.05 -3.91 -10.12
N ALA A 31 2.87 -4.45 -10.41
CA ALA A 31 2.27 -4.41 -11.75
C ALA A 31 2.01 -2.97 -12.24
N HIS A 32 1.83 -2.02 -11.32
CA HIS A 32 1.69 -0.59 -11.59
C HIS A 32 3.02 0.18 -11.60
N GLY A 33 4.15 -0.52 -11.58
CA GLY A 33 5.48 0.08 -11.72
C GLY A 33 6.11 0.58 -10.42
N LEU A 34 5.56 0.22 -9.26
CA LEU A 34 6.18 0.53 -7.97
C LEU A 34 7.18 -0.58 -7.58
N SER A 35 8.27 -0.19 -6.94
CA SER A 35 9.16 -1.12 -6.25
C SER A 35 8.53 -1.55 -4.92
N ALA A 36 7.82 -2.67 -4.89
CA ALA A 36 7.11 -3.18 -3.71
C ALA A 36 7.92 -4.25 -2.95
N ARG A 37 8.05 -4.09 -1.62
CA ARG A 37 8.79 -5.01 -0.74
C ARG A 37 8.05 -5.25 0.57
N LEU A 38 7.91 -6.53 0.93
CA LEU A 38 7.43 -6.96 2.24
C LEU A 38 8.60 -7.09 3.22
N HIS A 39 8.38 -6.71 4.47
CA HIS A 39 9.33 -6.84 5.56
C HIS A 39 8.60 -7.03 6.89
N ASP A 40 9.23 -7.75 7.81
CA ASP A 40 8.72 -7.91 9.17
C ASP A 40 9.32 -6.79 10.05
N THR A 41 8.45 -5.92 10.57
CA THR A 41 8.81 -4.86 11.49
C THR A 41 8.22 -5.16 12.86
N ARG A 42 9.07 -5.58 13.80
CA ARG A 42 8.68 -5.82 15.21
C ARG A 42 7.53 -6.83 15.38
N GLY A 43 7.41 -7.80 14.46
CA GLY A 43 6.34 -8.80 14.49
C GLY A 43 5.08 -8.41 13.74
N THR A 44 5.12 -7.29 13.00
CA THR A 44 4.05 -6.84 12.10
C THR A 44 4.56 -6.93 10.67
N LEU A 45 3.78 -7.55 9.77
CA LEU A 45 4.13 -7.62 8.37
C LEU A 45 3.81 -6.29 7.68
N ASP A 46 4.85 -5.61 7.21
CA ASP A 46 4.76 -4.32 6.52
C ASP A 46 5.06 -4.47 5.04
N LEU A 47 4.39 -3.67 4.23
CA LEU A 47 4.64 -3.45 2.81
C LEU A 47 5.13 -2.02 2.61
N THR A 48 6.30 -1.85 2.00
CA THR A 48 6.72 -0.56 1.42
C THR A 48 6.71 -0.67 -0.09
N ALA A 49 6.01 0.25 -0.75
CA ALA A 49 6.07 0.41 -2.20
C ALA A 49 6.54 1.82 -2.57
N THR A 50 7.58 1.89 -3.39
CA THR A 50 8.23 3.14 -3.78
C THR A 50 8.01 3.42 -5.27
N VAL A 51 7.66 4.66 -5.61
CA VAL A 51 7.71 5.17 -6.98
C VAL A 51 8.95 6.04 -7.16
N HIS A 52 9.64 5.84 -8.28
CA HIS A 52 10.85 6.59 -8.65
C HIS A 52 10.61 7.38 -9.94
N PRO A 53 9.98 8.57 -9.89
CA PRO A 53 9.75 9.35 -11.09
C PRO A 53 11.08 9.95 -11.59
N PRO A 54 11.39 9.89 -12.90
CA PRO A 54 12.60 10.48 -13.45
C PRO A 54 12.73 11.97 -13.11
N GLY A 55 13.83 12.35 -12.47
CA GLY A 55 14.12 13.75 -12.12
C GLY A 55 13.34 14.31 -10.94
N GLN A 56 12.53 13.50 -10.24
CA GLN A 56 11.82 13.91 -9.03
C GLN A 56 12.30 13.10 -7.82
N ARG A 57 11.92 13.56 -6.62
CA ARG A 57 12.15 12.81 -5.40
C ARG A 57 11.19 11.63 -5.33
N GLU A 58 11.64 10.57 -4.68
CA GLU A 58 10.84 9.37 -4.45
C GLU A 58 9.60 9.67 -3.61
N ALA A 59 8.54 8.91 -3.86
CA ALA A 59 7.37 8.83 -3.00
C ALA A 59 7.13 7.37 -2.61
N GLU A 60 6.63 7.18 -1.40
CA GLU A 60 6.49 5.86 -0.77
C GLU A 60 5.09 5.72 -0.18
N ILE A 61 4.52 4.53 -0.30
CA ILE A 61 3.38 4.09 0.50
C ILE A 61 3.83 2.95 1.42
N VAL A 62 3.46 3.03 2.69
CA VAL A 62 3.68 1.98 3.69
C VAL A 62 2.31 1.47 4.14
N ILE A 63 2.11 0.15 4.14
CA ILE A 63 0.87 -0.51 4.54
C ILE A 63 1.24 -1.62 5.52
N ASP A 64 0.69 -1.61 6.72
CA ASP A 64 0.83 -2.73 7.66
C ASP A 64 -0.27 -3.78 7.47
N GLU A 65 -0.14 -4.91 8.17
CA GLU A 65 -1.08 -6.02 8.03
C GLU A 65 -2.51 -5.72 8.48
N ASP A 66 -2.69 -4.72 9.36
CA ASP A 66 -4.00 -4.26 9.87
C ASP A 66 -4.62 -3.19 8.95
N GLY A 67 -3.88 -2.73 7.94
CA GLY A 67 -4.32 -1.77 6.94
C GLY A 67 -4.05 -0.31 7.30
N TYR A 68 -3.31 -0.04 8.38
CA TYR A 68 -2.79 1.30 8.62
C TYR A 68 -1.83 1.66 7.48
N THR A 69 -2.06 2.83 6.89
CA THR A 69 -1.42 3.24 5.64
C THR A 69 -0.80 4.63 5.80
N GLU A 70 0.47 4.76 5.44
CA GLU A 70 1.20 6.03 5.36
C GLU A 70 1.57 6.34 3.92
N LEU A 71 1.36 7.60 3.49
CA LEU A 71 1.88 8.13 2.24
C LEU A 71 2.95 9.17 2.53
N ARG A 72 4.15 8.96 2.01
CA ARG A 72 5.32 9.83 2.21
C ARG A 72 5.78 10.36 0.86
N TYR A 73 5.78 11.67 0.72
CA TYR A 73 6.18 12.34 -0.53
C TYR A 73 6.80 13.71 -0.24
N TRP A 74 7.43 14.27 -1.27
CA TRP A 74 7.95 15.63 -1.23
C TRP A 74 7.03 16.55 -2.01
N ASN A 75 6.65 17.68 -1.41
CA ASN A 75 6.04 18.77 -2.18
C ASN A 75 7.07 19.38 -3.13
N GLU A 76 6.58 19.92 -4.25
CA GLU A 76 7.43 20.63 -5.21
C GLU A 76 8.20 21.78 -4.53
N PRO A 77 9.50 21.94 -4.80
CA PRO A 77 10.26 23.07 -4.31
C PRO A 77 9.61 24.39 -4.74
N GLY A 78 9.16 25.19 -3.77
CA GLY A 78 8.48 26.47 -4.02
C GLY A 78 6.95 26.39 -4.12
N ALA A 79 6.34 25.23 -3.90
CA ALA A 79 4.89 25.12 -3.77
C ALA A 79 4.35 26.07 -2.68
N GLY A 80 3.39 26.92 -3.04
CA GLY A 80 2.75 27.84 -2.10
C GLY A 80 1.77 27.12 -1.16
N PRO A 81 1.34 27.76 -0.05
CA PRO A 81 0.43 27.14 0.93
C PRO A 81 -0.85 26.56 0.31
N ALA A 82 -1.50 27.30 -0.60
CA ALA A 82 -2.73 26.85 -1.26
C ALA A 82 -2.52 25.58 -2.09
N GLN A 83 -1.39 25.46 -2.78
CA GLN A 83 -1.05 24.27 -3.57
C GLN A 83 -0.82 23.05 -2.66
N ILE A 84 -0.06 23.22 -1.57
CA ILE A 84 0.19 22.15 -0.60
C ILE A 84 -1.13 21.67 0.03
N SER A 85 -1.99 22.61 0.46
CA SER A 85 -3.29 22.28 1.03
C SER A 85 -4.20 21.57 0.03
N ALA A 86 -4.21 21.99 -1.23
CA ALA A 86 -5.02 21.34 -2.27
C ALA A 86 -4.60 19.88 -2.49
N VAL A 87 -3.29 19.61 -2.56
CA VAL A 87 -2.77 18.23 -2.68
C VAL A 87 -3.16 17.39 -1.46
N ALA A 88 -2.96 17.92 -0.24
CA ALA A 88 -3.32 17.21 0.98
C ALA A 88 -4.82 16.86 1.05
N LEU A 89 -5.70 17.81 0.71
CA LEU A 89 -7.14 17.58 0.67
C LEU A 89 -7.53 16.55 -0.40
N HIS A 90 -6.90 16.59 -1.57
CA HIS A 90 -7.15 15.60 -2.62
C HIS A 90 -6.76 14.19 -2.17
N LEU A 91 -5.59 14.02 -1.56
CA LEU A 91 -5.11 12.75 -1.03
C LEU A 91 -6.04 12.19 0.06
N LEU A 92 -6.47 13.05 1.00
CA LEU A 92 -7.42 12.66 2.04
C LEU A 92 -8.79 12.27 1.47
N ALA A 93 -9.26 13.00 0.46
CA ALA A 93 -10.52 12.67 -0.20
C ALA A 93 -10.45 11.32 -0.92
N ALA A 94 -9.35 11.05 -1.61
CA ALA A 94 -9.08 9.78 -2.26
C ALA A 94 -9.02 8.61 -1.26
N ALA A 95 -8.32 8.80 -0.13
CA ALA A 95 -8.16 7.76 0.90
C ALA A 95 -9.45 7.45 1.68
N THR A 96 -10.33 8.44 1.88
CA THR A 96 -11.53 8.30 2.71
C THR A 96 -12.82 8.11 1.90
N GLY A 97 -12.75 8.21 0.56
CA GLY A 97 -13.93 8.21 -0.31
C GLY A 97 -14.87 9.41 -0.07
N ARG A 98 -14.41 10.44 0.64
CA ARG A 98 -15.20 11.61 1.04
C ARG A 98 -14.73 12.83 0.27
N GLN A 99 -15.67 13.52 -0.39
CA GLN A 99 -15.37 14.82 -0.96
C GLN A 99 -15.11 15.82 0.17
N LEU A 100 -13.88 16.36 0.24
CA LEU A 100 -13.55 17.44 1.15
C LEU A 100 -13.85 18.78 0.48
N PRO A 101 -14.36 19.77 1.23
CA PRO A 101 -14.61 21.10 0.66
C PRO A 101 -13.29 21.74 0.24
N THR A 102 -13.21 22.16 -1.03
CA THR A 102 -12.17 23.07 -1.51
C THR A 102 -12.52 24.49 -1.09
N ALA A 103 -11.58 25.16 -0.42
CA ALA A 103 -11.69 26.58 -0.05
C ALA A 103 -11.58 27.50 -1.27
#